data_AF-A0A7R8D445-F1
#
_entry.id   AF-A0A7R8D445-F1
#
_cell.length_a   1.000
_cell.length_b   1.000
_cell.length_c   1.000
_cell.angle_alpha   90.00
_cell.angle_beta   90.00
_cell.angle_gamma   90.00
#
_symmetry.space_group_name_H-M   'P 1'
#
loop_
_entity.id
_entity.type
_entity.pdbx_description
1 polymer ?
#
loop_
_entity_poly.entity_id
_entity_poly.type
_entity_poly.pdbx_seq_one_letter_code
_entity_poly.pdbx_strand_id
1 'polypeptide(L)'
;MTRSIPASSGLCLCFIHIIIYFIIKNFTAHVDDLGLYLWSNVSLYKHVNIQPLSKDFKPRVISLPSMMESSNLVIENQKEDEEMMEVDLDVEFESPSQINQNLITLANLPSSRWQNLLSLRLIKERNKPSKGEIEKPVEAPFFLPTVSGLTTTFDLSSKINTDNEKNTEPSVSIVDYTEFGEKLINEIKDEGLIKLVDDLTTKGPSAIDIEITSLAPVILYKNKLFMYVCNNFFFIHLEGGGSIQLMVQFLKMIIAALKTNRNFESIQAYLGLFLKLHSDTIMEKEELYNMLEEIMSLQK
;
A
#
# COMPACT_ATOMS: atom_id res chain seq x y z
N MET A 1 -30.33 -29.51 -26.66
CA MET A 1 -31.64 -30.03 -26.23
C MET A 1 -32.40 -28.90 -25.57
N THR A 2 -33.19 -28.18 -26.34
CA THR A 2 -34.15 -27.16 -25.87
C THR A 2 -35.36 -27.90 -25.29
N ARG A 3 -35.65 -27.70 -24.01
CA ARG A 3 -36.83 -28.28 -23.37
C ARG A 3 -37.95 -27.23 -23.44
N SER A 4 -38.73 -27.25 -24.51
CA SER A 4 -39.98 -26.49 -24.60
C SER A 4 -41.13 -27.33 -24.04
N ILE A 5 -41.87 -26.78 -23.07
CA ILE A 5 -43.09 -27.36 -22.51
C ILE A 5 -44.28 -26.73 -23.26
N PRO A 6 -45.31 -27.50 -23.67
CA PRO A 6 -46.40 -26.97 -24.48
C PRO A 6 -47.34 -26.07 -23.66
N ALA A 7 -47.88 -25.05 -24.34
CA ALA A 7 -48.62 -23.94 -23.77
C ALA A 7 -50.01 -24.32 -23.25
N SER A 8 -50.21 -24.09 -21.95
CA SER A 8 -51.50 -23.67 -21.37
C SER A 8 -51.27 -22.27 -20.79
N SER A 9 -51.81 -21.22 -21.44
CA SER A 9 -51.79 -19.82 -20.98
C SER A 9 -50.52 -19.42 -20.20
N GLY A 10 -49.35 -19.65 -20.81
CA GLY A 10 -48.09 -19.72 -20.09
C GLY A 10 -47.06 -18.75 -20.65
N LEU A 11 -46.61 -17.83 -19.81
CA LEU A 11 -45.38 -17.06 -20.00
C LEU A 11 -44.24 -18.01 -20.40
N CYS A 12 -43.61 -17.76 -21.55
CA CYS A 12 -42.46 -18.55 -21.99
C CYS A 12 -41.17 -17.89 -21.49
N LEU A 13 -40.46 -18.58 -20.58
CA LEU A 13 -39.14 -18.18 -20.08
C LEU A 13 -38.10 -19.13 -20.65
N CYS A 14 -37.11 -18.60 -21.36
CA CYS A 14 -36.00 -19.38 -21.89
C CYS A 14 -34.67 -18.84 -21.38
N PHE A 15 -33.92 -19.70 -20.70
CA PHE A 15 -32.57 -19.42 -20.23
C PHE A 15 -31.56 -19.99 -21.22
N ILE A 16 -30.71 -19.14 -21.79
CA ILE A 16 -29.68 -19.57 -22.73
C ILE A 16 -28.49 -20.13 -21.94
N HIS A 17 -28.19 -21.41 -22.15
CA HIS A 17 -27.02 -22.10 -21.60
C HIS A 17 -25.85 -21.98 -22.58
N ILE A 18 -25.20 -20.81 -22.67
CA ILE A 18 -23.92 -20.66 -23.38
C ILE A 18 -22.95 -19.83 -22.54
N ILE A 19 -21.85 -20.49 -22.20
CA ILE A 19 -20.58 -19.94 -21.74
C ILE A 19 -19.90 -19.43 -23.03
N ILE A 20 -19.54 -18.13 -23.08
CA ILE A 20 -18.75 -17.46 -24.13
C ILE A 20 -19.60 -16.78 -25.23
N TYR A 21 -19.65 -15.44 -25.13
CA TYR A 21 -20.21 -14.40 -26.02
C TYR A 21 -21.68 -13.94 -25.84
N PHE A 22 -21.75 -12.63 -25.55
CA PHE A 22 -22.88 -11.67 -25.61
C PHE A 22 -23.96 -11.71 -24.50
N ILE A 23 -23.76 -10.81 -23.51
CA ILE A 23 -24.64 -9.89 -22.73
C ILE A 23 -26.12 -10.25 -22.45
N ILE A 24 -26.77 -11.07 -23.26
CA ILE A 24 -28.20 -11.30 -23.27
C ILE A 24 -28.47 -12.68 -22.67
N LYS A 25 -28.86 -12.72 -21.39
CA LYS A 25 -29.06 -13.98 -20.68
C LYS A 25 -30.47 -14.53 -20.81
N ASN A 26 -31.49 -13.67 -20.97
CA ASN A 26 -32.89 -14.08 -20.96
C ASN A 26 -33.72 -13.32 -21.99
N PHE A 27 -34.69 -14.00 -22.58
CA PHE A 27 -35.80 -13.35 -23.28
C PHE A 27 -37.13 -13.77 -22.66
N THR A 28 -38.09 -12.84 -22.59
CA THR A 28 -39.45 -13.11 -22.11
C THR A 28 -40.47 -12.69 -23.16
N ALA A 29 -41.52 -13.49 -23.32
CA ALA A 29 -42.69 -13.16 -24.12
C ALA A 29 -43.90 -13.09 -23.19
N HIS A 30 -44.57 -11.94 -23.14
CA HIS A 30 -45.70 -11.70 -22.26
C HIS A 30 -47.02 -12.09 -22.96
N VAL A 31 -48.02 -12.51 -22.17
CA VAL A 31 -49.35 -12.85 -22.68
C VAL A 31 -50.03 -11.53 -23.07
N ASP A 32 -50.57 -11.47 -24.29
CA ASP A 32 -51.22 -10.30 -24.93
C ASP A 32 -50.31 -9.20 -25.49
N ASP A 33 -48.97 -9.34 -25.40
CA ASP A 33 -48.01 -8.44 -26.08
C ASP A 33 -47.30 -9.14 -27.25
N LEU A 34 -47.44 -8.59 -28.46
CA LEU A 34 -46.72 -9.05 -29.66
C LEU A 34 -45.28 -8.49 -29.66
N GLY A 35 -44.44 -8.93 -28.71
CA GLY A 35 -43.07 -8.44 -28.55
C GLY A 35 -42.14 -9.42 -27.82
N LEU A 36 -40.84 -9.40 -28.18
CA LEU A 36 -39.79 -10.13 -27.47
C LEU A 36 -39.04 -9.15 -26.55
N TYR A 37 -39.06 -9.41 -25.24
CA TYR A 37 -38.31 -8.64 -24.27
C TYR A 37 -36.97 -9.29 -24.00
N LEU A 38 -35.91 -8.49 -24.00
CA LEU A 38 -34.54 -8.95 -23.96
C LEU A 38 -33.85 -8.39 -22.72
N TRP A 39 -33.43 -9.27 -21.82
CA TRP A 39 -32.90 -8.91 -20.52
C TRP A 39 -31.41 -9.26 -20.44
N SER A 40 -30.60 -8.27 -20.04
CA SER A 40 -29.21 -8.44 -19.66
C SER A 40 -29.08 -8.42 -18.13
N ASN A 41 -28.14 -9.20 -17.59
CA ASN A 41 -27.89 -9.17 -16.15
C ASN A 41 -26.91 -8.02 -15.84
N VAL A 42 -27.44 -6.92 -15.31
CA VAL A 42 -26.67 -5.74 -14.91
C VAL A 42 -25.63 -6.07 -13.83
N SER A 43 -25.88 -7.08 -12.99
CA SER A 43 -24.95 -7.53 -11.93
C SER A 43 -23.61 -8.05 -12.47
N LEU A 44 -23.51 -8.36 -13.77
CA LEU A 44 -22.26 -8.78 -14.40
C LEU A 44 -21.33 -7.60 -14.74
N TYR A 45 -21.86 -6.39 -14.81
CA TYR A 45 -21.13 -5.20 -15.29
C TYR A 45 -21.18 -4.01 -14.30
N LYS A 46 -22.08 -4.04 -13.32
CA LYS A 46 -22.20 -3.03 -12.25
C LYS A 46 -22.47 -3.71 -10.91
N HIS A 47 -21.97 -3.14 -9.82
CA HIS A 47 -22.38 -3.55 -8.47
C HIS A 47 -23.84 -3.15 -8.26
N VAL A 48 -24.74 -4.14 -8.14
CA VAL A 48 -26.17 -3.92 -7.92
C VAL A 48 -26.50 -4.33 -6.49
N ASN A 49 -26.88 -3.36 -5.67
CA ASN A 49 -27.41 -3.62 -4.32
C ASN A 49 -28.87 -4.08 -4.45
N ILE A 50 -29.11 -5.39 -4.31
CA ILE A 50 -30.47 -5.95 -4.38
C ILE A 50 -31.17 -5.71 -3.04
N GLN A 51 -32.07 -4.73 -2.99
CA GLN A 51 -32.95 -4.54 -1.84
C GLN A 51 -34.26 -5.31 -2.04
N PRO A 52 -34.82 -5.92 -0.97
CA PRO A 52 -36.13 -6.55 -1.06
C PRO A 52 -37.19 -5.49 -1.36
N LEU A 53 -37.91 -5.67 -2.46
CA LEU A 53 -39.01 -4.79 -2.83
C LEU A 53 -40.14 -4.88 -1.79
N SER A 54 -40.82 -3.75 -1.54
CA SER A 54 -42.02 -3.73 -0.69
C SER A 54 -43.12 -4.61 -1.30
N LYS A 55 -43.98 -5.19 -0.45
CA LYS A 55 -45.06 -6.11 -0.86
C LYS A 55 -46.07 -5.45 -1.82
N ASP A 56 -46.17 -4.12 -1.79
CA ASP A 56 -47.09 -3.34 -2.63
C ASP A 56 -46.44 -2.80 -3.93
N PHE A 57 -45.21 -3.23 -4.23
CA PHE A 57 -44.49 -2.76 -5.42
C PHE A 57 -45.19 -3.20 -6.71
N LYS A 58 -45.57 -2.21 -7.52
CA LYS A 58 -46.15 -2.44 -8.86
C LYS A 58 -45.07 -2.23 -9.92
N PRO A 59 -44.75 -3.24 -10.75
CA PRO A 59 -43.78 -3.09 -11.82
C PRO A 59 -44.19 -2.03 -12.84
N ARG A 60 -43.24 -1.21 -13.31
CA ARG A 60 -43.44 -0.28 -14.42
C ARG A 60 -43.45 -1.08 -15.74
N VAL A 61 -44.48 -0.88 -16.55
CA VAL A 61 -44.55 -1.45 -17.91
C VAL A 61 -43.69 -0.59 -18.82
N ILE A 62 -42.72 -1.21 -19.50
CA ILE A 62 -41.84 -0.56 -20.47
C ILE A 62 -42.55 -0.58 -21.83
N SER A 63 -42.69 0.58 -22.47
CA SER A 63 -43.27 0.69 -23.81
C SER A 63 -42.39 0.01 -24.85
N LEU A 64 -43.02 -0.63 -25.85
CA LEU A 64 -42.29 -1.23 -26.97
C LEU A 64 -41.54 -0.15 -27.74
N PRO A 65 -40.32 -0.44 -28.25
CA PRO A 65 -39.58 0.49 -29.09
C PRO A 65 -40.40 0.80 -30.35
N SER A 66 -40.81 2.06 -30.50
CA SER A 66 -41.54 2.52 -31.68
C SER A 66 -40.56 2.82 -32.82
N MET A 67 -40.89 2.40 -34.04
CA MET A 67 -40.09 2.69 -35.22
C MET A 67 -40.21 4.18 -35.55
N MET A 68 -39.09 4.93 -35.49
CA MET A 68 -39.05 6.35 -35.82
C MET A 68 -38.92 6.51 -37.35
N GLU A 69 -39.92 7.11 -38.02
CA GLU A 69 -39.75 7.56 -39.40
C GLU A 69 -38.77 8.73 -39.42
N SER A 70 -37.77 8.64 -40.30
CA SER A 70 -36.73 9.65 -40.49
C SER A 70 -37.30 10.95 -41.06
N SER A 71 -37.77 11.86 -40.20
CA SER A 71 -37.81 13.28 -40.52
C SER A 71 -37.77 14.16 -39.27
N ASN A 72 -36.77 15.03 -39.24
CA ASN A 72 -36.51 16.12 -38.29
C ASN A 72 -36.03 15.73 -36.88
N LEU A 73 -34.71 15.81 -36.73
CA LEU A 73 -33.99 15.88 -35.46
C LEU A 73 -34.35 17.18 -34.72
N VAL A 74 -35.38 17.13 -33.89
CA VAL A 74 -35.44 17.98 -32.69
C VAL A 74 -35.06 17.08 -31.54
N ILE A 75 -33.79 17.16 -31.14
CA ILE A 75 -33.33 16.65 -29.84
C ILE A 75 -33.88 17.60 -28.79
N GLU A 76 -35.18 17.50 -28.53
CA GLU A 76 -35.68 17.89 -27.22
C GLU A 76 -35.09 16.85 -26.26
N ASN A 77 -34.10 17.29 -25.49
CA ASN A 77 -33.69 16.61 -24.27
C ASN A 77 -34.89 16.57 -23.32
N GLN A 78 -35.86 15.70 -23.61
CA GLN A 78 -36.73 15.17 -22.60
C GLN A 78 -35.78 14.44 -21.66
N LYS A 79 -35.46 15.11 -20.56
CA LYS A 79 -34.99 14.47 -19.34
C LYS A 79 -36.13 13.52 -18.96
N GLU A 80 -36.15 12.34 -19.57
CA GLU A 80 -36.85 11.23 -18.99
C GLU A 80 -36.19 11.07 -17.63
N ASP A 81 -36.99 11.30 -16.60
CA ASP A 81 -36.67 10.98 -15.23
C ASP A 81 -36.42 9.46 -15.18
N GLU A 82 -35.23 9.04 -15.59
CA GLU A 82 -34.50 7.94 -14.99
C GLU A 82 -34.16 8.37 -13.57
N GLU A 83 -35.19 8.58 -12.75
CA GLU A 83 -35.11 8.24 -11.33
C GLU A 83 -34.99 6.71 -11.27
N MET A 84 -33.87 6.18 -11.76
CA MET A 84 -33.15 5.21 -10.96
C MET A 84 -33.05 5.90 -9.62
N MET A 85 -33.81 5.42 -8.65
CA MET A 85 -33.53 5.69 -7.26
C MET A 85 -32.07 5.23 -7.05
N GLU A 86 -31.11 6.10 -7.33
CA GLU A 86 -29.87 6.21 -6.61
C GLU A 86 -30.30 6.55 -5.19
N VAL A 87 -30.79 5.53 -4.48
CA VAL A 87 -30.70 5.55 -3.05
C VAL A 87 -29.20 5.52 -2.80
N ASP A 88 -28.67 6.72 -2.63
CA ASP A 88 -27.31 7.08 -2.27
C ASP A 88 -27.01 6.45 -0.90
N LEU A 89 -26.81 5.15 -0.92
CA LEU A 89 -26.43 4.30 0.22
C LEU A 89 -25.17 3.53 -0.16
N ASP A 90 -24.25 4.17 -0.87
CA ASP A 90 -22.82 3.85 -0.83
C ASP A 90 -22.23 4.28 0.52
N VAL A 91 -22.92 3.95 1.63
CA VAL A 91 -22.26 3.89 2.93
C VAL A 91 -21.45 2.60 2.88
N GLU A 92 -20.28 2.66 2.25
CA GLU A 92 -19.25 1.63 2.34
C GLU A 92 -19.11 1.27 3.82
N PHE A 93 -19.41 0.02 4.14
CA PHE A 93 -19.26 -0.47 5.50
C PHE A 93 -17.77 -0.49 5.84
N GLU A 94 -17.31 0.54 6.54
CA GLU A 94 -15.99 0.54 7.14
C GLU A 94 -16.01 -0.28 8.42
N SER A 95 -15.37 -1.45 8.39
CA SER A 95 -15.16 -2.24 9.61
C SER A 95 -14.34 -1.43 10.62
N PRO A 96 -14.64 -1.49 11.92
CA PRO A 96 -13.83 -0.82 12.93
C PRO A 96 -12.39 -1.32 12.90
N SER A 97 -11.43 -0.43 13.19
CA SER A 97 -9.99 -0.75 13.14
C SER A 97 -9.57 -1.87 14.11
N GLN A 98 -10.31 -2.06 15.20
CA GLN A 98 -10.11 -3.15 16.14
C GLN A 98 -11.43 -3.49 16.84
N ILE A 99 -11.77 -4.78 16.90
CA ILE A 99 -13.02 -5.26 17.51
C ILE A 99 -12.93 -5.24 19.04
N ASN A 100 -11.76 -5.57 19.60
CA ASN A 100 -11.52 -5.59 21.04
C ASN A 100 -10.03 -5.33 21.35
N GLN A 101 -9.74 -4.59 22.42
CA GLN A 101 -8.38 -4.25 22.85
C GLN A 101 -7.52 -5.47 23.21
N ASN A 102 -8.14 -6.58 23.63
CA ASN A 102 -7.43 -7.82 23.97
C ASN A 102 -7.12 -8.68 22.74
N LEU A 103 -7.64 -8.33 21.56
CA LEU A 103 -7.39 -9.06 20.32
C LEU A 103 -6.23 -8.41 19.57
N ILE A 104 -5.31 -9.26 19.11
CA ILE A 104 -4.22 -8.89 18.22
C ILE A 104 -4.79 -8.63 16.82
N THR A 105 -4.46 -7.50 16.21
CA THR A 105 -4.74 -7.22 14.80
C THR A 105 -3.48 -7.28 13.94
N LEU A 106 -3.66 -7.75 12.72
CA LEU A 106 -2.63 -7.76 11.68
C LEU A 106 -2.66 -6.44 10.91
N ALA A 107 -1.56 -6.09 10.26
CA ALA A 107 -1.50 -4.88 9.47
C ALA A 107 -2.31 -5.03 8.19
N ASN A 108 -3.03 -3.98 7.79
CA ASN A 108 -3.69 -3.94 6.49
C ASN A 108 -2.70 -3.64 5.34
N LEU A 109 -1.56 -4.32 5.36
CA LEU A 109 -0.45 -4.16 4.42
C LEU A 109 -0.05 -5.55 3.88
N PRO A 110 0.41 -5.65 2.63
CA PRO A 110 0.90 -6.92 2.10
C PRO A 110 2.01 -7.49 2.97
N SER A 111 1.89 -8.77 3.36
CA SER A 111 2.86 -9.44 4.25
C SER A 111 4.30 -9.41 3.73
N SER A 112 4.45 -9.35 2.41
CA SER A 112 5.74 -9.18 1.72
C SER A 112 6.55 -7.97 2.21
N ARG A 113 5.90 -6.87 2.66
CA ARG A 113 6.64 -5.67 3.10
C ARG A 113 7.50 -5.93 4.33
N TRP A 114 6.94 -6.56 5.35
CA TRP A 114 7.64 -6.80 6.62
C TRP A 114 8.45 -8.10 6.61
N GLN A 115 8.05 -9.12 5.83
CA GLN A 115 8.85 -10.33 5.64
C GLN A 115 10.17 -10.03 4.92
N ASN A 116 10.13 -9.20 3.87
CA ASN A 116 11.32 -8.84 3.12
C ASN A 116 12.30 -7.99 3.93
N LEU A 117 11.81 -7.25 4.94
CA LEU A 117 12.57 -6.31 5.74
C LEU A 117 13.80 -6.96 6.40
N LEU A 118 13.66 -8.19 6.92
CA LEU A 118 14.76 -8.95 7.54
C LEU A 118 15.86 -9.38 6.56
N SER A 119 15.52 -9.51 5.27
CA SER A 119 16.37 -10.02 4.19
C SER A 119 16.61 -9.01 3.07
N LEU A 120 16.36 -7.71 3.28
CA LEU A 120 16.50 -6.70 2.23
C LEU A 120 17.90 -6.68 1.62
N ARG A 121 18.94 -6.88 2.42
CA ARG A 121 20.33 -6.92 1.91
C ARG A 121 20.55 -8.05 0.90
N LEU A 122 20.06 -9.25 1.20
CA LEU A 122 20.15 -10.41 0.30
C LEU A 122 19.32 -10.21 -0.97
N ILE A 123 18.14 -9.60 -0.84
CA ILE A 123 17.28 -9.29 -1.99
C ILE A 123 17.96 -8.25 -2.89
N LYS A 124 18.50 -7.18 -2.30
CA LYS A 124 19.26 -6.14 -3.01
C LYS A 124 20.47 -6.76 -3.71
N GLU A 125 21.20 -7.66 -3.06
CA GLU A 125 22.35 -8.38 -3.64
C GLU A 125 21.97 -9.27 -4.82
N ARG A 126 20.90 -10.06 -4.68
CA ARG A 126 20.38 -10.91 -5.76
C ARG A 126 19.89 -10.08 -6.96
N ASN A 127 19.27 -8.93 -6.68
CA ASN A 127 18.73 -8.04 -7.71
C ASN A 127 19.80 -7.14 -8.35
N LYS A 128 21.06 -7.17 -7.88
CA LYS A 128 22.15 -6.44 -8.55
C LYS A 128 22.26 -7.00 -9.97
N PRO A 129 22.21 -6.15 -11.02
CA PRO A 129 22.39 -6.61 -12.39
C PRO A 129 23.74 -7.29 -12.55
N SER A 130 23.81 -8.29 -13.43
CA SER A 130 25.05 -9.03 -13.66
C SER A 130 26.14 -8.07 -14.16
N LYS A 131 27.39 -8.27 -13.71
CA LYS A 131 28.52 -7.33 -13.94
C LYS A 131 28.79 -6.99 -15.42
N GLY A 132 28.23 -7.73 -16.38
CA GLY A 132 28.42 -7.52 -17.81
C GLY A 132 27.53 -6.46 -18.47
N GLU A 133 26.44 -6.03 -17.83
CA GLU A 133 25.46 -5.11 -18.47
C GLU A 133 25.70 -3.61 -18.21
N ILE A 134 26.64 -3.25 -17.32
CA ILE A 134 26.89 -1.84 -16.96
C ILE A 134 28.39 -1.56 -16.98
N GLU A 135 28.89 -1.09 -18.13
CA GLU A 135 30.19 -0.43 -18.19
C GLU A 135 30.03 0.99 -17.62
N LYS A 136 30.47 1.19 -16.39
CA LYS A 136 30.51 2.52 -15.77
C LYS A 136 31.47 3.40 -16.59
N PRO A 137 31.07 4.61 -17.01
CA PRO A 137 31.97 5.50 -17.73
C PRO A 137 33.16 5.89 -16.84
N VAL A 138 34.33 6.09 -17.47
CA VAL A 138 35.60 6.42 -16.78
C VAL A 138 35.51 7.76 -16.03
N GLU A 139 34.65 8.68 -16.50
CA GLU A 139 34.46 10.01 -15.92
C GLU A 139 32.98 10.29 -15.67
N ALA A 140 32.41 9.64 -14.65
CA ALA A 140 31.10 10.04 -14.13
C ALA A 140 31.25 11.28 -13.23
N PRO A 141 30.37 12.28 -13.35
CA PRO A 141 30.35 13.39 -12.40
C PRO A 141 30.09 12.86 -10.98
N PHE A 142 30.77 13.44 -9.98
CA PHE A 142 30.63 13.02 -8.58
C PHE A 142 29.21 13.24 -8.05
N PHE A 143 28.55 14.32 -8.50
CA PHE A 143 27.14 14.59 -8.23
C PHE A 143 26.33 14.44 -9.51
N LEU A 144 25.28 13.64 -9.47
CA LEU A 144 24.27 13.62 -10.53
C LEU A 144 23.50 14.95 -10.49
N PRO A 145 23.17 15.55 -11.65
CA PRO A 145 22.37 16.77 -11.69
C PRO A 145 21.00 16.53 -11.06
N THR A 146 20.60 17.42 -10.17
CA THR A 146 19.29 17.37 -9.49
C THR A 146 18.42 18.54 -9.95
N VAL A 147 17.15 18.27 -10.18
CA VAL A 147 16.14 19.32 -10.41
C VAL A 147 15.80 19.98 -9.08
N SER A 148 15.82 21.31 -9.02
CA SER A 148 15.32 22.06 -7.87
C SER A 148 13.80 21.90 -7.73
N GLY A 149 13.35 21.20 -6.69
CA GLY A 149 11.93 20.96 -6.39
C GLY A 149 11.71 20.50 -4.95
N LEU A 150 10.45 20.39 -4.50
CA LEU A 150 10.07 19.92 -3.15
C LEU A 150 10.58 18.50 -2.84
N THR A 151 10.74 17.67 -3.87
CA THR A 151 11.43 16.38 -3.82
C THR A 151 12.59 16.42 -4.80
N THR A 152 13.80 16.09 -4.33
CA THR A 152 15.00 16.06 -5.17
C THR A 152 14.93 14.90 -6.16
N THR A 153 14.54 15.18 -7.39
CA THR A 153 14.58 14.21 -8.49
C THR A 153 15.82 14.46 -9.34
N PHE A 154 16.51 13.40 -9.75
CA PHE A 154 17.63 13.51 -10.68
C PHE A 154 17.12 13.94 -12.05
N ASP A 155 17.79 14.93 -12.63
CA ASP A 155 17.53 15.31 -14.01
C ASP A 155 18.18 14.28 -14.94
N LEU A 156 17.35 13.46 -15.58
CA LEU A 156 17.78 12.46 -16.57
C LEU A 156 17.71 13.01 -18.00
N SER A 157 17.30 14.27 -18.19
CA SER A 157 17.16 14.88 -19.52
C SER A 157 18.50 15.36 -20.10
N SER A 158 19.53 15.54 -19.27
CA SER A 158 20.87 15.96 -19.69
C SER A 158 21.69 14.80 -20.29
N LYS A 159 21.28 14.31 -21.46
CA LYS A 159 22.15 13.53 -22.37
C LYS A 159 22.47 14.24 -23.67
N ILE A 160 22.05 15.50 -23.84
CA ILE A 160 22.38 16.31 -24.99
C ILE A 160 22.66 17.73 -24.49
N ASN A 161 23.94 18.08 -24.51
CA ASN A 161 24.55 19.42 -24.60
C ASN A 161 25.64 19.64 -23.55
N THR A 162 26.85 19.67 -24.09
CA THR A 162 28.03 20.31 -23.53
C THR A 162 27.77 21.79 -23.26
N ASP A 163 28.41 22.24 -22.18
CA ASP A 163 28.81 23.61 -21.87
C ASP A 163 27.78 24.56 -21.22
N ASN A 164 28.14 24.91 -19.98
CA ASN A 164 27.76 26.10 -19.22
C ASN A 164 26.37 26.12 -18.57
N GLU A 165 26.20 25.40 -17.46
CA GLU A 165 25.26 25.84 -16.42
C GLU A 165 25.94 25.89 -15.05
N LYS A 166 25.65 26.98 -14.32
CA LYS A 166 26.26 27.34 -13.05
C LYS A 166 25.89 26.29 -12.01
N ASN A 167 26.91 25.57 -11.52
CA ASN A 167 26.80 24.71 -10.35
C ASN A 167 26.24 25.52 -9.19
N THR A 168 24.96 25.36 -8.92
CA THR A 168 24.36 25.84 -7.68
C THR A 168 24.77 24.82 -6.64
N GLU A 169 25.79 25.12 -5.85
CA GLU A 169 26.23 24.25 -4.76
C GLU A 169 25.04 24.06 -3.81
N PRO A 170 24.52 22.84 -3.64
CA PRO A 170 23.50 22.61 -2.63
C PRO A 170 24.15 22.84 -1.27
N SER A 171 23.66 23.81 -0.50
CA SER A 171 24.01 23.94 0.91
C SER A 171 23.43 22.74 1.65
N VAL A 172 24.19 21.65 1.71
CA VAL A 172 23.86 20.47 2.51
C VAL A 172 24.00 20.88 3.97
N SER A 173 22.87 21.12 4.64
CA SER A 173 22.85 21.12 6.09
C SER A 173 23.14 19.69 6.53
N ILE A 174 24.26 19.52 7.24
CA ILE A 174 24.58 18.25 7.89
C ILE A 174 23.59 18.15 9.06
N VAL A 175 22.47 17.48 8.83
CA VAL A 175 21.50 17.21 9.90
C VAL A 175 22.00 16.00 10.68
N ASP A 176 22.13 16.16 12.00
CA ASP A 176 22.67 15.12 12.87
C ASP A 176 21.74 13.90 12.97
N TYR A 177 20.44 14.08 12.72
CA TYR A 177 19.41 13.04 12.83
C TYR A 177 18.52 12.95 11.58
N THR A 178 17.92 11.79 11.36
CA THR A 178 16.83 11.66 10.38
C THR A 178 15.57 12.39 10.85
N GLU A 179 14.67 12.75 9.93
CA GLU A 179 13.38 13.38 10.28
C GLU A 179 12.59 12.54 11.31
N PHE A 180 12.71 11.21 11.21
CA PHE A 180 12.13 10.29 12.18
C PHE A 180 12.86 10.30 13.52
N GLY A 181 14.20 10.34 13.53
CA GLY A 181 14.98 10.47 14.75
C GLY A 181 14.67 11.77 15.51
N GLU A 182 14.50 12.88 14.80
CA GLU A 182 14.11 14.16 15.41
C GLU A 182 12.72 14.07 16.05
N LYS A 183 11.74 13.48 15.33
CA LYS A 183 10.39 13.22 15.87
C LYS A 183 10.43 12.30 17.10
N LEU A 184 11.28 11.27 17.11
CA LEU A 184 11.47 10.37 18.25
C LEU A 184 12.00 11.07 19.50
N ILE A 185 12.92 12.04 19.33
CA ILE A 185 13.51 12.75 20.47
C ILE A 185 12.49 13.72 21.08
N ASN A 186 11.74 14.40 20.23
CA ASN A 186 10.76 15.41 20.64
C ASN A 186 9.53 14.80 21.32
N GLU A 187 9.20 13.56 20.99
CA GLU A 187 8.01 12.90 21.51
C GLU A 187 8.31 12.09 22.79
N ILE A 188 7.62 12.44 23.88
CA ILE A 188 7.76 11.79 25.19
C ILE A 188 6.49 11.00 25.56
N LYS A 189 5.35 11.29 24.91
CA LYS A 189 4.05 10.70 25.25
C LYS A 189 3.76 9.47 24.41
N ASP A 190 3.16 8.46 25.04
CA ASP A 190 2.75 7.20 24.38
C ASP A 190 1.85 7.43 23.15
N GLU A 191 0.93 8.40 23.21
CA GLU A 191 0.04 8.72 22.09
C GLU A 191 0.78 9.23 20.84
N GLY A 192 1.85 10.01 21.02
CA GLY A 192 2.65 10.51 19.91
C GLY A 192 3.56 9.42 19.34
N LEU A 193 4.05 8.52 20.18
CA LEU A 193 4.84 7.36 19.75
C LEU A 193 4.00 6.42 18.86
N ILE A 194 2.71 6.25 19.15
CA ILE A 194 1.81 5.45 18.30
C ILE A 194 1.64 6.08 16.91
N LYS A 195 1.44 7.41 16.83
CA LYS A 195 1.35 8.12 15.53
C LYS A 195 2.62 7.96 14.72
N LEU A 196 3.76 7.91 15.40
CA LEU A 196 5.05 7.73 14.74
C LEU A 196 5.22 6.30 14.17
N VAL A 197 4.58 5.30 14.77
CA VAL A 197 4.47 3.96 14.18
C VAL A 197 3.63 4.01 12.91
N ASP A 198 2.52 4.77 12.90
CA ASP A 198 1.73 4.97 11.68
C ASP A 198 2.57 5.65 10.59
N ASP A 199 3.35 6.69 10.92
CA ASP A 199 4.32 7.31 10.01
C ASP A 199 5.33 6.28 9.46
N LEU A 200 5.85 5.35 10.29
CA LEU A 200 6.72 4.27 9.81
C LEU A 200 6.01 3.32 8.84
N THR A 201 4.72 3.04 9.04
CA THR A 201 3.97 2.17 8.13
C THR A 201 3.76 2.80 6.75
N THR A 202 3.76 4.13 6.65
CA THR A 202 3.70 4.84 5.37
C THR A 202 5.00 4.73 4.57
N LYS A 203 6.13 4.50 5.25
CA LYS A 203 7.45 4.42 4.62
C LYS A 203 7.65 3.10 3.88
N GLY A 204 8.45 3.15 2.81
CA GLY A 204 8.86 1.96 2.08
C GLY A 204 9.86 1.10 2.89
N PRO A 205 10.00 -0.20 2.57
CA PRO A 205 10.86 -1.11 3.32
C PRO A 205 12.34 -0.66 3.35
N SER A 206 12.84 -0.05 2.27
CA SER A 206 14.20 0.50 2.23
C SER A 206 14.36 1.75 3.10
N ALA A 207 13.33 2.58 3.22
CA ALA A 207 13.38 3.75 4.10
C ALA A 207 13.38 3.30 5.57
N ILE A 208 12.55 2.31 5.93
CA ILE A 208 12.52 1.74 7.28
C ILE A 208 13.88 1.13 7.66
N ASP A 209 14.53 0.42 6.72
CA ASP A 209 15.88 -0.14 6.90
C ASP A 209 16.90 0.96 7.23
N ILE A 210 16.86 2.10 6.52
CA ILE A 210 17.75 3.25 6.76
C ILE A 210 17.44 3.90 8.11
N GLU A 211 16.16 4.15 8.40
CA GLU A 211 15.75 4.78 9.66
C GLU A 211 16.22 3.95 10.85
N ILE A 212 15.96 2.63 10.86
CA ILE A 212 16.36 1.75 11.95
C ILE A 212 17.89 1.63 12.03
N THR A 213 18.60 1.60 10.90
CA THR A 213 20.06 1.57 10.90
C THR A 213 20.65 2.85 11.46
N SER A 214 20.05 4.00 11.15
CA SER A 214 20.53 5.33 11.60
C SER A 214 20.35 5.60 13.10
N LEU A 215 19.60 4.75 13.84
CA LEU A 215 19.34 4.92 15.27
C LEU A 215 20.56 4.68 16.16
N ALA A 216 21.49 3.82 15.74
CA ALA A 216 22.66 3.54 16.54
C ALA A 216 23.69 4.67 16.45
N PRO A 217 24.41 4.95 17.55
CA PRO A 217 25.59 5.79 17.47
C PRO A 217 26.60 5.18 16.48
N VAL A 218 27.43 6.02 15.86
CA VAL A 218 28.59 5.51 15.09
C VAL A 218 29.50 4.82 16.07
N ILE A 219 29.38 3.51 16.20
CA ILE A 219 30.34 2.79 16.98
C ILE A 219 31.42 2.31 16.04
N LEU A 220 32.56 3.02 16.13
CA LEU A 220 33.84 2.58 15.60
C LEU A 220 34.32 1.35 16.37
N TYR A 221 33.60 0.24 16.29
CA TYR A 221 34.14 -1.01 16.78
C TYR A 221 35.27 -1.41 15.84
N LYS A 222 36.49 -1.22 16.34
CA LYS A 222 37.71 -1.95 16.01
C LYS A 222 37.45 -3.46 16.16
N ASN A 223 36.63 -4.06 15.31
CA ASN A 223 36.53 -5.49 15.26
C ASN A 223 37.71 -6.00 14.44
N LYS A 224 38.81 -6.30 15.13
CA LYS A 224 40.09 -6.84 14.62
C LYS A 224 39.90 -8.07 13.73
N LEU A 225 38.73 -8.72 13.80
CA LEU A 225 38.35 -9.89 13.01
C LEU A 225 37.86 -9.55 11.59
N PHE A 226 37.20 -8.40 11.39
CA PHE A 226 36.67 -8.03 10.06
C PHE A 226 37.76 -7.52 9.10
N MET A 227 38.93 -7.15 9.65
CA MET A 227 40.09 -6.70 8.88
C MET A 227 40.76 -7.83 8.06
N TYR A 228 40.50 -9.10 8.38
CA TYR A 228 41.19 -10.22 7.74
C TYR A 228 40.42 -10.90 6.59
N VAL A 229 39.14 -10.56 6.37
CA VAL A 229 38.32 -11.24 5.34
C VAL A 229 38.18 -10.42 4.05
N CYS A 230 38.28 -9.10 4.11
CA CYS A 230 37.97 -8.23 2.98
C CYS A 230 39.22 -7.76 2.23
N ASN A 231 39.88 -8.66 1.52
CA ASN A 231 40.91 -8.32 0.53
C ASN A 231 40.30 -7.78 -0.80
N ASN A 232 39.29 -6.89 -0.78
CA ASN A 232 38.96 -5.96 -1.91
C ASN A 232 37.67 -5.12 -1.81
N PHE A 233 36.97 -5.00 -0.68
CA PHE A 233 35.88 -4.00 -0.60
C PHE A 233 35.65 -3.52 0.82
N PHE A 234 36.27 -2.39 1.15
CA PHE A 234 36.05 -1.63 2.37
C PHE A 234 34.76 -0.81 2.19
N PHE A 235 33.59 -1.42 2.41
CA PHE A 235 32.39 -0.64 2.71
C PHE A 235 32.56 -0.15 4.16
N ILE A 236 33.09 1.06 4.32
CA ILE A 236 32.85 1.84 5.54
C ILE A 236 31.35 2.13 5.52
N HIS A 237 30.55 1.34 6.23
CA HIS A 237 29.21 1.77 6.59
C HIS A 237 29.38 2.85 7.65
N LEU A 238 29.64 4.08 7.22
CA LEU A 238 29.54 5.29 8.05
C LEU A 238 28.05 5.61 8.20
N GLU A 239 27.27 4.63 8.65
CA GLU A 239 25.83 4.73 8.87
C GLU A 239 25.63 4.87 10.38
N GLY A 240 25.91 6.07 10.90
CA GLY A 240 25.55 6.41 12.26
C GLY A 240 25.39 7.93 12.38
N GLY A 241 24.17 8.35 12.65
CA GLY A 241 23.84 9.66 13.18
C GLY A 241 23.11 9.54 14.52
N GLY A 242 23.00 8.33 15.06
CA GLY A 242 22.13 8.04 16.19
C GLY A 242 22.78 8.28 17.55
N SER A 243 21.98 8.03 18.59
CA SER A 243 22.40 8.11 19.99
C SER A 243 21.78 6.96 20.78
N ILE A 244 22.37 6.61 21.92
CA ILE A 244 21.78 5.59 22.82
C ILE A 244 20.38 6.03 23.28
N GLN A 245 20.18 7.33 23.48
CA GLN A 245 18.88 7.91 23.82
C GLN A 245 17.83 7.65 22.71
N LEU A 246 18.21 7.74 21.44
CA LEU A 246 17.33 7.40 20.31
C LEU A 246 16.94 5.93 20.31
N MET A 247 17.88 5.03 20.59
CA MET A 247 17.61 3.60 20.71
C MET A 247 16.62 3.31 21.85
N VAL A 248 16.79 3.99 22.99
CA VAL A 248 15.85 3.92 24.13
C VAL A 248 14.46 4.41 23.72
N GLN A 249 14.37 5.56 23.03
CA GLN A 249 13.07 6.08 22.57
C GLN A 249 12.40 5.16 21.55
N PHE A 250 13.17 4.54 20.65
CA PHE A 250 12.66 3.54 19.74
C PHE A 250 12.10 2.32 20.48
N LEU A 251 12.79 1.80 21.51
CA LEU A 251 12.26 0.69 22.31
C LEU A 251 11.00 1.09 23.10
N LYS A 252 10.92 2.34 23.60
CA LYS A 252 9.68 2.86 24.23
C LYS A 252 8.53 2.93 23.23
N MET A 253 8.81 3.36 22.00
CA MET A 253 7.84 3.36 20.90
C MET A 253 7.31 1.94 20.64
N ILE A 254 8.18 0.94 20.59
CA ILE A 254 7.78 -0.47 20.43
C ILE A 254 6.93 -0.96 21.61
N ILE A 255 7.30 -0.61 22.85
CA ILE A 255 6.51 -0.94 24.06
C ILE A 255 5.11 -0.34 23.98
N ALA A 256 5.00 0.95 23.66
CA ALA A 256 3.72 1.62 23.49
C ALA A 256 2.88 0.98 22.39
N ALA A 257 3.50 0.62 21.26
CA ALA A 257 2.84 -0.04 20.15
C ALA A 257 2.34 -1.44 20.51
N LEU A 258 3.13 -2.25 21.22
CA LEU A 258 2.73 -3.58 21.67
C LEU A 258 1.53 -3.53 22.62
N LYS A 259 1.46 -2.54 23.52
CA LYS A 259 0.30 -2.34 24.41
C LYS A 259 -1.02 -2.10 23.68
N THR A 260 -0.98 -1.63 22.42
CA THR A 260 -2.20 -1.42 21.62
C THR A 260 -2.77 -2.70 21.00
N ASN A 261 -1.99 -3.78 20.95
CA ASN A 261 -2.32 -5.02 20.22
C ASN A 261 -2.65 -4.80 18.73
N ARG A 262 -2.15 -3.73 18.10
CA ARG A 262 -2.35 -3.43 16.67
C ARG A 262 -1.10 -3.68 15.84
N ASN A 263 -1.28 -4.05 14.57
CA ASN A 263 -0.18 -4.20 13.60
C ASN A 263 0.99 -5.06 14.11
N PHE A 264 0.68 -6.13 14.85
CA PHE A 264 1.67 -6.87 15.65
C PHE A 264 2.81 -7.44 14.81
N GLU A 265 2.49 -7.99 13.63
CA GLU A 265 3.48 -8.53 12.69
C GLU A 265 4.51 -7.50 12.21
N SER A 266 4.08 -6.26 11.93
CA SER A 266 4.97 -5.19 11.49
C SER A 266 5.86 -4.71 12.63
N ILE A 267 5.30 -4.54 13.84
CA ILE A 267 6.05 -4.15 15.04
C ILE A 267 7.12 -5.19 15.36
N GLN A 268 6.77 -6.48 15.29
CA GLN A 268 7.72 -7.58 15.50
C GLN A 268 8.82 -7.60 14.44
N ALA A 269 8.50 -7.32 13.17
CA ALA A 269 9.51 -7.21 12.12
C ALA A 269 10.47 -6.04 12.35
N TYR A 270 9.97 -4.88 12.81
CA TYR A 270 10.81 -3.72 13.15
C TYR A 270 11.72 -4.02 14.34
N LEU A 271 11.19 -4.65 15.39
CA LEU A 271 11.99 -5.11 16.54
C LEU A 271 13.05 -6.14 16.10
N GLY A 272 12.67 -7.12 15.27
CA GLY A 272 13.60 -8.13 14.77
C GLY A 272 14.74 -7.53 13.94
N LEU A 273 14.47 -6.51 13.12
CA LEU A 273 15.52 -5.79 12.39
C LEU A 273 16.41 -4.99 13.35
N PHE A 274 15.82 -4.27 14.30
CA PHE A 274 16.55 -3.51 15.30
C PHE A 274 17.54 -4.39 16.09
N LEU A 275 17.08 -5.56 16.56
CA LEU A 275 17.92 -6.53 17.27
C LEU A 275 19.04 -7.09 16.39
N LYS A 276 18.75 -7.35 15.10
CA LYS A 276 19.74 -7.88 14.15
C LYS A 276 20.83 -6.86 13.80
N LEU A 277 20.49 -5.58 13.75
CA LEU A 277 21.44 -4.51 13.41
C LEU A 277 22.26 -4.07 14.61
N HIS A 278 21.66 -4.02 15.80
CA HIS A 278 22.23 -3.37 16.97
C HIS A 278 22.57 -4.33 18.11
N SER A 279 22.70 -5.64 17.82
CA SER A 279 23.00 -6.69 18.81
C SER A 279 24.21 -6.35 19.67
N ASP A 280 25.28 -5.87 19.03
CA ASP A 280 26.56 -5.62 19.69
C ASP A 280 26.43 -4.44 20.68
N THR A 281 25.74 -3.37 20.27
CA THR A 281 25.47 -2.19 21.11
C THR A 281 24.59 -2.53 22.30
N ILE A 282 23.58 -3.38 22.10
CA ILE A 282 22.66 -3.81 23.15
C ILE A 282 23.41 -4.62 24.21
N MET A 283 24.33 -5.50 23.82
CA MET A 283 25.12 -6.31 24.76
C MET A 283 26.02 -5.47 25.65
N GLU A 284 26.45 -4.27 25.21
CA GLU A 284 27.31 -3.40 26.00
C GLU A 284 26.58 -2.48 26.98
N LYS A 285 25.26 -2.30 26.82
CA LYS A 285 24.48 -1.31 27.59
C LYS A 285 23.33 -1.96 28.34
N GLU A 286 23.44 -1.99 29.68
CA GLU A 286 22.43 -2.56 30.57
C GLU A 286 21.05 -1.87 30.44
N GLU A 287 21.01 -0.57 30.14
CA GLU A 287 19.76 0.18 29.97
C GLU A 287 18.87 -0.40 28.85
N LEU A 288 19.48 -0.78 27.72
CA LEU A 288 18.76 -1.36 26.59
C LEU A 288 18.29 -2.78 26.91
N TYR A 289 19.10 -3.54 27.67
CA TYR A 289 18.75 -4.89 28.10
C TYR A 289 17.51 -4.92 29.01
N ASN A 290 17.44 -4.03 30.00
CA ASN A 290 16.29 -3.95 30.91
C ASN A 290 14.98 -3.65 30.17
N MET A 291 15.04 -2.80 29.13
CA MET A 291 13.88 -2.53 28.28
C MET A 291 13.45 -3.73 27.43
N LEU A 292 14.40 -4.55 26.99
CA LEU A 292 14.09 -5.78 26.27
C LEU A 292 13.42 -6.82 27.16
N GLU A 293 13.75 -6.86 28.45
CA GLU A 293 13.06 -7.71 29.42
C GLU A 293 11.58 -7.26 29.61
N GLU A 294 11.33 -5.95 29.66
CA GLU A 294 9.96 -5.41 29.66
C GLU A 294 9.20 -5.84 28.39
N ILE A 295 9.81 -5.68 27.22
CA ILE A 295 9.22 -6.10 25.94
C ILE A 295 8.91 -7.61 25.95
N MET A 296 9.82 -8.44 26.46
CA MET A 296 9.63 -9.89 26.55
C MET A 296 8.44 -10.25 27.44
N SER A 297 8.16 -9.47 28.49
CA SER A 297 7.00 -9.69 29.36
C SER A 297 5.67 -9.37 28.64
N LEU A 298 5.67 -8.41 27.72
CA LEU A 298 4.50 -7.99 26.94
C LEU A 298 4.19 -8.92 25.76
N GLN A 299 5.13 -9.78 25.36
CA GLN A 299 4.99 -10.68 24.21
C GLN A 299 4.44 -12.08 24.55
N LYS A 300 4.09 -12.33 25.82
CA LYS A 300 3.53 -13.61 26.29
C LYS A 300 2.01 -13.63 26.21
#